data_AF-A0A090TJM1-F1
#
_entry.id   AF-A0A090TJM1-F1
#
_cell.length_a   1.000
_cell.length_b   1.000
_cell.length_c   1.000
_cell.angle_alpha   90.00
_cell.angle_beta   90.00
_cell.angle_gamma   90.00
#
_symmetry.space_group_name_H-M   'P 1'
#
loop_
_entity.id
_entity.type
_entity.pdbx_description
1 polymer ?
#
loop_
_entity_poly.entity_id
_entity_poly.type
_entity_poly.pdbx_seq_one_letter_code
_entity_poly.pdbx_strand_id
1 'polypeptide(L)' 'MFSYEHLAAFCATVEEGSYSQAARKLQKDRTTIREQIKALEDSYAVTLFEIQARRP' A
#
# COMPACT_ATOMS: atom_id res chain seq x y z
N MET A 1 2.57 11.53 -11.60
CA MET A 1 2.52 12.50 -10.48
C MET A 1 1.80 11.80 -9.34
N PHE A 2 2.37 11.76 -8.12
CA PHE A 2 1.70 11.12 -6.98
C PHE A 2 0.88 12.11 -6.15
N SER A 3 -0.09 11.60 -5.40
CA SER A 3 -0.92 12.34 -4.45
C SER A 3 -0.47 12.09 -3.01
N TYR A 4 -1.02 12.87 -2.07
CA TYR A 4 -0.85 12.59 -0.64
C TYR A 4 -1.37 11.19 -0.26
N GLU A 5 -2.49 10.75 -0.84
CA GLU A 5 -3.07 9.44 -0.57
C GLU A 5 -2.15 8.29 -0.99
N HIS A 6 -1.41 8.43 -2.10
CA HIS A 6 -0.40 7.43 -2.50
C HIS A 6 0.70 7.31 -1.44
N LEU A 7 1.22 8.44 -0.96
CA LEU A 7 2.28 8.46 0.06
C LEU A 7 1.77 7.95 1.41
N ALA A 8 0.58 8.36 1.84
CA ALA A 8 -0.03 7.90 3.08
C ALA A 8 -0.24 6.38 3.06
N ALA A 9 -0.77 5.84 1.97
CA ALA A 9 -0.95 4.40 1.79
C ALA A 9 0.38 3.64 1.85
N PHE A 10 1.42 4.14 1.16
CA PHE A 10 2.76 3.57 1.21
C PHE A 10 3.34 3.57 2.63
N CYS A 11 3.43 4.74 3.27
CA CYS A 11 4.02 4.87 4.60
C CYS A 11 3.29 4.00 5.64
N ALA A 12 1.94 4.04 5.67
CA ALA A 12 1.17 3.21 6.57
C ALA A 12 1.38 1.71 6.31
N THR A 13 1.54 1.28 5.06
CA THR A 13 1.76 -0.14 4.73
C THR A 13 3.17 -0.60 5.12
N VAL A 14 4.18 0.26 5.00
CA VAL A 14 5.54 0.00 5.52
C VAL A 14 5.54 -0.09 7.04
N GLU A 15 4.93 0.87 7.73
CA GLU A 15 4.89 0.93 9.20
C GLU A 15 4.15 -0.26 9.81
N GLU A 16 3.00 -0.63 9.23
CA GLU A 16 2.15 -1.71 9.76
C GLU A 16 2.55 -3.10 9.25
N GLY A 17 3.39 -3.18 8.20
CA GLY A 17 3.78 -4.43 7.54
C GLY A 17 2.62 -5.19 6.89
N SER A 18 1.45 -4.56 6.73
CA SER A 18 0.24 -5.22 6.21
C SER A 18 -0.74 -4.23 5.62
N TYR A 19 -1.22 -4.52 4.40
CA TYR A 19 -2.30 -3.77 3.75
C TYR A 19 -3.57 -3.68 4.62
N SER A 20 -3.92 -4.75 5.34
CA SER A 20 -5.12 -4.78 6.18
C SER A 20 -4.98 -3.88 7.42
N GLN A 21 -3.78 -3.80 7.99
CA GLN A 21 -3.51 -2.96 9.15
C GLN A 21 -3.39 -1.49 8.75
N ALA A 22 -2.73 -1.19 7.62
CA ALA A 22 -2.68 0.13 7.03
C ALA A 22 -4.07 0.68 6.70
N ALA A 23 -4.94 -0.15 6.13
CA ALA A 23 -6.33 0.19 5.86
C ALA A 23 -7.11 0.58 7.13
N ARG A 24 -6.93 -0.17 8.23
CA ARG A 24 -7.52 0.16 9.54
C ARG A 24 -6.97 1.48 10.09
N LYS A 25 -5.66 1.70 10.00
CA LYS A 25 -4.99 2.93 10.46
C LYS A 25 -5.49 4.17 9.75
N LEU A 26 -5.68 4.07 8.43
CA LEU A 26 -6.12 5.19 7.58
C LEU A 26 -7.64 5.29 7.44
N GLN A 27 -8.41 4.40 8.10
CA GLN A 27 -9.86 4.33 7.99
C GLN A 27 -10.36 4.21 6.53
N LYS A 28 -9.72 3.33 5.76
CA LYS A 28 -10.04 3.02 4.36
C LYS A 28 -10.23 1.52 4.17
N ASP A 29 -10.79 1.13 3.03
CA ASP A 29 -10.80 -0.27 2.62
C ASP A 29 -9.41 -0.74 2.16
N ARG A 30 -9.13 -2.03 2.38
CA ARG A 30 -7.87 -2.66 1.95
C ARG A 30 -7.62 -2.51 0.45
N THR A 31 -8.67 -2.59 -0.36
CA THR A 31 -8.59 -2.42 -1.82
C THR A 31 -8.12 -1.01 -2.19
N THR A 32 -8.64 0.02 -1.53
CA THR A 32 -8.21 1.41 -1.72
C THR A 32 -6.72 1.57 -1.45
N ILE A 33 -6.22 1.08 -0.31
CA ILE A 33 -4.78 1.15 0.01
C ILE A 33 -3.94 0.47 -1.06
N ARG A 34 -4.37 -0.71 -1.52
CA ARG A 34 -3.67 -1.45 -2.58
C ARG A 34 -3.68 -0.71 -3.92
N GLU A 35 -4.79 -0.08 -4.30
CA GLU A 35 -4.90 0.70 -5.54
C GLU A 35 -4.03 1.95 -5.50
N GLN A 36 -3.97 2.66 -4.37
CA GLN A 36 -3.11 3.84 -4.21
C GLN A 36 -1.63 3.47 -4.36
N ILE A 37 -1.20 2.35 -3.77
CA ILE A 37 0.17 1.83 -3.90
C ILE A 37 0.44 1.39 -5.34
N LYS A 38 -0.48 0.63 -5.94
CA LYS A 38 -0.33 0.16 -7.32
C LYS A 38 -0.22 1.31 -8.31
N ALA A 39 -0.98 2.38 -8.13
CA ALA A 39 -0.87 3.59 -8.95
C ALA A 39 0.54 4.21 -8.85
N LEU A 40 1.18 4.15 -7.68
CA LEU A 40 2.56 4.62 -7.50
C LEU A 40 3.57 3.68 -8.18
N GLU A 41 3.42 2.37 -8.01
CA GLU A 41 4.22 1.35 -8.71
C GLU A 41 4.16 1.53 -10.24
N ASP A 42 2.96 1.63 -10.80
CA ASP A 42 2.72 1.79 -12.24
C ASP A 42 3.27 3.14 -12.75
N SER A 43 3.10 4.22 -11.99
CA SER A 43 3.57 5.57 -12.40
C SER A 43 5.09 5.69 -12.50
N TYR A 44 5.82 4.91 -11.71
CA TYR A 44 7.29 4.98 -11.63
C TYR A 44 7.97 3.71 -12.16
N ALA A 45 7.20 2.73 -12.64
CA ALA A 45 7.67 1.43 -13.10
C ALA A 45 8.56 0.72 -12.05
N VAL A 46 8.12 0.74 -10.79
CA VAL A 46 8.81 0.10 -9.65
C VAL A 46 7.89 -0.89 -8.94
N THR A 47 8.49 -1.82 -8.20
CA THR A 47 7.76 -2.67 -7.24
C THR A 47 8.12 -2.22 -5.83
N LEU A 48 7.13 -1.82 -5.04
CA LEU A 48 7.30 -1.33 -3.68
C LEU A 48 7.06 -2.44 -2.65
N PHE A 49 6.15 -3.38 -2.96
CA PHE A 49 5.81 -4.46 -2.06
C PHE A 49 5.73 -5.81 -2.79
N GLU A 50 6.36 -6.81 -2.20
CA GLU A 50 6.21 -8.20 -2.61
C GLU A 50 5.21 -8.91 -1.70
N ILE A 51 4.24 -9.62 -2.27
CA ILE A 51 3.30 -10.43 -1.49
C ILE A 51 3.96 -11.76 -1.19
N GLN A 52 4.50 -11.89 0.02
CA GLN A 52 4.96 -13.18 0.51
C GLN A 52 3.78 -13.97 1.06
N ALA A 53 3.47 -15.10 0.43
CA ALA A 53 2.57 -16.07 1.02
C ALA A 53 3.21 -16.59 2.32
N ARG A 54 2.45 -16.60 3.43
CA ARG A 54 2.91 -17.28 4.65
C ARG A 54 3.12 -18.75 4.29
N ARG A 55 4.36 -19.24 4.40
CA ARG A 55 4.62 -20.68 4.42
C ARG A 55 3.89 -21.27 5.64
N PRO A 56 3.26 -22.44 5.49
CA PRO A 56 2.57 -23.12 6.58
C PRO A 56 3.54 -23.47 7.72
#